data_AF-A2X1T1-F1
#
_entry.id   AF-A2X1T1-F1
#
_cell.length_a   1.000
_cell.length_b   1.000
_cell.length_c   1.000
_cell.angle_alpha   90.00
_cell.angle_beta   90.00
_cell.angle_gamma   90.00
#
_symmetry.space_group_name_H-M   'P 1'
#
loop_
_entity.id
_entity.type
_entity.pdbx_description
1 polymer ?
#
loop_
_entity_poly.entity_id
_entity_poly.type
_entity_poly.pdbx_seq_one_letter_code
_entity_poly.pdbx_strand_id
1 'polypeptide(L)' 'MFLVDELGMGVRLRAPLRRGAVRDAVDAAVAGPDAGAMRSSAAAWSAAARAAVAAGGSSDRHVEAFVEEVKARAAKA' A
#
# COMPACT_ATOMS: atom_id res chain seq x y z
N MET A 1 9.65 6.14 7.85
CA MET A 1 8.26 5.63 7.73
C MET A 1 8.03 5.19 6.29
N PHE A 2 7.69 3.90 6.12
CA PHE A 2 7.57 3.17 4.86
C PHE A 2 6.79 3.91 3.74
N LEU A 3 5.63 4.51 4.04
CA LEU A 3 4.81 5.19 3.02
C LEU A 3 5.51 6.36 2.33
N VAL A 4 6.35 7.10 3.08
CA VAL A 4 7.07 8.27 2.57
C VAL A 4 8.40 7.84 1.99
N ASP A 5 9.18 7.07 2.75
CA ASP A 5 10.58 6.82 2.41
C ASP A 5 10.77 5.67 1.41
N GLU A 6 9.88 4.65 1.42
CA GLU A 6 10.00 3.47 0.53
C GLU A 6 8.98 3.52 -0.61
N LEU A 7 7.72 3.81 -0.29
CA LEU A 7 6.66 3.83 -1.29
C LEU A 7 6.54 5.19 -1.99
N GLY A 8 7.13 6.25 -1.46
CA GLY A 8 7.11 7.58 -2.08
C GLY A 8 5.71 8.12 -2.35
N MET A 9 4.71 7.75 -1.54
CA MET A 9 3.29 8.06 -1.81
C MET A 9 2.59 8.80 -0.68
N GLY A 10 3.34 9.58 0.11
CA GLY A 10 2.76 10.36 1.19
C GLY A 10 3.68 11.42 1.76
N VAL A 11 3.11 12.21 2.68
CA VAL A 11 3.80 13.29 3.38
C VAL A 11 3.91 12.99 4.87
N ARG A 12 4.92 13.56 5.52
CA ARG A 12 5.12 13.39 6.96
C ARG A 12 4.47 14.55 7.71
N LEU A 13 3.49 14.25 8.55
CA LEU A 13 2.91 15.20 9.49
C LEU A 13 3.41 14.93 10.90
N ARG A 14 4.05 15.92 11.53
CA ARG A 14 4.63 15.79 12.88
C ARG A 14 3.70 16.37 13.93
N ALA A 15 3.64 15.73 15.10
CA ALA A 15 2.91 16.22 16.25
C ALA A 15 3.63 17.42 16.92
N PRO A 16 2.89 18.34 17.58
CA PRO A 16 1.43 18.38 17.73
C PRO A 16 0.71 18.79 16.45
N LEU A 17 -0.46 18.21 16.19
CA LEU A 17 -1.26 18.52 15.00
C LEU A 17 -1.89 19.91 15.14
N ARG A 18 -1.33 20.89 14.42
CA ARG A 18 -1.88 22.24 14.31
C ARG A 18 -2.56 22.40 12.95
N ARG A 19 -3.66 23.17 12.90
CA ARG A 19 -4.42 23.42 11.67
C ARG A 19 -3.53 23.86 10.49
N GLY A 20 -2.57 24.75 10.73
CA GLY A 20 -1.61 25.21 9.71
C GLY A 20 -0.78 24.06 9.13
N ALA A 21 -0.11 23.29 10.01
CA ALA A 21 0.69 22.14 9.58
C ALA A 21 -0.11 21.06 8.83
N VAL A 22 -1.37 20.83 9.23
CA VAL A 22 -2.28 19.94 8.49
C VAL A 22 -2.56 20.50 7.10
N ARG A 23 -2.84 21.80 6.99
CA ARG A 23 -3.09 22.45 5.71
C ARG A 23 -1.87 22.35 4.79
N ASP A 24 -0.68 22.67 5.29
CA ASP A 24 0.55 22.62 4.52
C ASP A 24 0.84 21.19 4.03
N ALA A 25 0.58 20.18 4.86
CA ALA A 25 0.74 18.78 4.48
C ALA A 25 -0.28 18.35 3.41
N VAL A 26 -1.53 18.79 3.51
CA VAL A 26 -2.55 18.55 2.48
C VAL A 26 -2.12 19.22 1.17
N ASP A 27 -1.73 20.49 1.21
CA ASP A 27 -1.29 21.24 0.03
C ASP A 27 -0.08 20.57 -0.62
N ALA A 28 0.92 20.14 0.16
CA ALA A 28 2.06 19.38 -0.34
C ALA A 28 1.65 18.06 -1.01
N ALA A 29 0.67 17.34 -0.45
CA ALA A 29 0.20 16.06 -0.97
C ALA A 29 -0.62 16.19 -2.27
N VAL A 30 -1.38 17.29 -2.44
CA VAL A 30 -2.37 17.41 -3.53
C VAL A 30 -1.99 18.41 -4.62
N ALA A 31 -1.25 19.47 -4.27
CA ALA A 31 -0.89 20.58 -5.15
C ALA A 31 0.60 20.96 -5.09
N GLY A 32 1.37 20.31 -4.22
CA GLY A 32 2.80 20.52 -4.09
C GLY A 32 3.60 20.01 -5.29
N PRO A 33 4.89 20.37 -5.37
CA PRO A 33 5.76 19.97 -6.48
C PRO A 33 5.84 18.45 -6.66
N ASP A 34 5.77 17.68 -5.56
CA ASP A 34 5.88 16.22 -5.58
C ASP A 34 4.52 15.50 -5.68
N ALA A 35 3.40 16.22 -5.72
CA ALA A 35 2.06 15.63 -5.72
C ALA A 35 1.83 14.67 -6.91
N GLY A 36 2.35 15.03 -8.08
CA GLY A 36 2.30 14.17 -9.27
C GLY A 36 3.07 12.87 -9.10
N ALA A 37 4.29 12.94 -8.54
CA ALA A 37 5.12 11.76 -8.29
C ALA A 37 4.48 10.84 -7.24
N MET A 38 3.96 11.40 -6.14
CA MET A 38 3.25 10.64 -5.12
C MET A 38 2.04 9.91 -5.68
N ARG A 39 1.24 10.59 -6.52
CA ARG A 39 0.07 9.99 -7.18
C ARG A 39 0.48 8.87 -8.13
N SER A 40 1.53 9.06 -8.92
CA SER A 40 2.03 8.05 -9.85
C SER A 40 2.51 6.81 -9.10
N SER A 41 3.27 7.00 -8.01
CA SER A 41 3.72 5.88 -7.17
C SER A 41 2.55 5.14 -6.53
N ALA A 42 1.58 5.87 -5.96
CA ALA A 42 0.37 5.28 -5.39
C ALA A 42 -0.40 4.43 -6.43
N ALA A 43 -0.52 4.93 -7.66
CA ALA A 43 -1.19 4.23 -8.75
C ALA A 43 -0.45 2.94 -9.13
N ALA A 44 0.89 2.99 -9.24
CA ALA A 44 1.72 1.83 -9.55
C ALA A 44 1.59 0.74 -8.47
N TRP A 45 1.73 1.10 -7.20
CA TRP A 45 1.56 0.16 -6.09
C TRP A 45 0.14 -0.40 -6.00
N SER A 46 -0.87 0.43 -6.27
CA SER A 46 -2.26 -0.02 -6.31
C SER A 46 -2.53 -0.99 -7.47
N ALA A 47 -1.86 -0.80 -8.62
CA ALA A 47 -1.95 -1.72 -9.75
C ALA A 47 -1.25 -3.05 -9.43
N ALA A 48 -0.06 -3.01 -8.85
CA ALA A 48 0.69 -4.20 -8.43
C ALA A 48 -0.10 -5.03 -7.40
N ALA A 49 -0.69 -4.37 -6.39
CA ALA A 49 -1.52 -5.04 -5.40
C ALA A 49 -2.74 -5.71 -6.04
N ARG A 50 -3.44 -5.03 -6.96
CA ARG A 50 -4.58 -5.62 -7.69
C ARG A 50 -4.17 -6.83 -8.54
N ALA A 51 -3.02 -6.76 -9.21
CA ALA A 51 -2.51 -7.89 -9.99
C ALA A 51 -2.13 -9.09 -9.11
N ALA A 52 -1.58 -8.84 -7.91
CA ALA A 52 -1.21 -9.90 -6.99
C ALA A 52 -2.43 -10.68 -6.46
N VAL A 53 -3.56 -10.01 -6.23
CA VAL A 53 -4.79 -10.63 -5.69
C VAL A 53 -5.80 -11.11 -6.73
N ALA A 54 -5.61 -10.75 -8.01
CA ALA A 54 -6.44 -11.26 -9.10
C ALA A 54 -6.26 -12.77 -9.29
N ALA A 55 -7.21 -13.43 -9.94
CA ALA A 55 -7.13 -14.86 -10.25
C ALA A 55 -5.83 -15.20 -11.00
N GLY A 56 -5.09 -16.20 -10.52
CA GLY A 56 -3.75 -16.58 -11.01
C GLY A 56 -2.62 -15.67 -10.54
N GLY A 57 -2.93 -14.63 -9.76
CA GLY A 57 -1.97 -13.72 -9.13
C GLY A 57 -1.09 -14.41 -8.09
N SER A 58 -0.06 -13.70 -7.61
CA SER A 58 0.85 -14.27 -6.61
C SER A 58 0.16 -14.52 -5.26
N SER A 59 -0.62 -13.56 -4.77
CA SER A 59 -1.36 -13.73 -3.51
C SER A 59 -2.46 -14.78 -3.62
N ASP A 60 -3.16 -14.82 -4.75
CA ASP A 60 -4.19 -15.83 -5.04
C ASP A 60 -3.60 -17.26 -4.95
N ARG A 61 -2.52 -17.53 -5.69
CA ARG A 61 -1.82 -18.82 -5.65
C ARG A 61 -1.26 -19.17 -4.28
N HIS A 62 -0.77 -18.19 -3.52
CA HIS A 62 -0.28 -18.45 -2.16
C HIS A 62 -1.42 -18.80 -1.20
N VAL A 63 -2.59 -18.18 -1.34
CA VAL A 63 -3.78 -18.53 -0.55
C VAL A 63 -4.25 -19.93 -0.89
N GLU A 64 -4.30 -20.30 -2.18
CA GLU A 64 -4.63 -21.67 -2.61
C GLU A 64 -3.66 -22.69 -1.99
N ALA A 65 -2.35 -22.46 -2.09
CA ALA A 65 -1.34 -23.34 -1.53
C ALA A 65 -1.50 -23.50 0.00
N PHE A 66 -1.78 -22.41 0.71
CA PHE A 66 -2.04 -22.44 2.14
C PHE A 66 -3.27 -23.29 2.48
N VAL A 67 -4.37 -23.14 1.73
CA VAL A 67 -5.60 -23.92 1.95
C VAL A 67 -5.34 -25.41 1.73
N GLU A 68 -4.61 -25.78 0.68
CA GLU A 68 -4.27 -27.19 0.41
C GLU A 68 -3.38 -27.78 1.50
N GLU A 69 -2.43 -27.01 2.04
CA GLU A 69 -1.62 -27.44 3.19
C GLU A 69 -2.48 -27.72 4.42
N VAL A 70 -3.42 -26.83 4.75
CA VAL A 70 -4.32 -26.99 5.89
C VAL A 70 -5.19 -28.23 5.74
N LYS A 71 -5.77 -28.46 4.55
CA LYS A 71 -6.56 -29.67 4.24
C LYS A 71 -5.73 -30.94 4.41
N ALA A 72 -4.50 -30.96 3.89
CA ALA A 72 -3.61 -32.11 3.97
C ALA A 72 -3.20 -32.43 5.42
N ARG A 73 -3.08 -31.43 6.29
CA ARG A 73 -2.82 -31.62 7.72
C ARG A 73 -4.05 -32.17 8.45
N ALA A 74 -5.24 -31.64 8.15
CA ALA A 74 -6.48 -32.09 8.78
C ALA A 74 -6.81 -33.55 8.44
N ALA A 75 -6.54 -34.00 7.21
CA ALA A 75 -6.76 -35.39 6.80
C ALA A 75 -5.79 -36.40 7.45
N LYS A 76 -4.71 -35.93 8.08
CA LYS A 76 -3.71 -36.75 8.78
C LYS A 76 -3.90 -36.76 10.30
N ALA A 77 -4.82 -35.94 10.82
CA ALA A 77 -5.18 -35.87 12.24
C ALA A 77 -6.34 -36.83 12.53
#